data_AF-A0A534X8T8-F1
#
_entry.id   AF-A0A534X8T8-F1
#
_cell.length_a   1.000
_cell.length_b   1.000
_cell.length_c   1.000
_cell.angle_alpha   90.00
_cell.angle_beta   90.00
_cell.angle_gamma   90.00
#
_symmetry.space_group_name_H-M   'P 1'
#
loop_
_entity.id
_entity.type
_entity.pdbx_description
1 polymer ?
#
loop_
_entity_poly.entity_id
_entity_poly.type
_entity_poly.pdbx_seq_one_letter_code
_entity_poly.pdbx_strand_id
1 'polypeptide(L)' 'MDERALEKDLDRQIVATHRRLVKAMDGRLGNMSADSKERYFAVLSTLVAKLETAEKPMREIMHEMMTEAASLILQELQG' A
#
# COMPACT_ATOMS: atom_id res chain seq x y z
N MET A 1 -20.56 15.79 17.34
CA MET A 1 -19.30 15.03 17.47
C MET A 1 -18.19 16.03 17.17
N ASP A 2 -17.23 16.21 18.08
CA ASP A 2 -16.13 17.18 17.92
C ASP A 2 -15.24 16.76 16.74
N GLU A 3 -14.95 17.69 15.82
CA GLU A 3 -14.14 17.47 14.61
C GLU A 3 -12.75 16.92 14.96
N ARG A 4 -12.15 17.40 16.05
CA ARG A 4 -10.86 16.90 16.55
C ARG A 4 -10.94 15.48 17.08
N ALA A 5 -12.10 15.08 17.60
CA ALA A 5 -12.32 13.71 18.06
C ALA A 5 -12.47 12.76 16.86
N LEU A 6 -13.10 13.22 15.78
CA LEU A 6 -13.21 12.47 14.52
C LEU A 6 -11.84 12.26 13.86
N GLU A 7 -11.02 13.31 13.75
CA GLU A 7 -9.66 13.22 13.20
C GLU A 7 -8.81 12.18 13.94
N LYS A 8 -8.76 12.26 15.28
CA LYS A 8 -8.02 11.29 16.10
C LYS A 8 -8.53 9.87 15.98
N ASP A 9 -9.82 9.69 15.78
CA ASP A 9 -10.39 8.36 15.58
C ASP A 9 -9.99 7.79 14.21
N LEU A 10 -10.04 8.62 13.16
CA LEU A 10 -9.57 8.24 11.82
C LEU A 10 -8.08 7.87 11.84
N ASP A 11 -7.23 8.64 12.51
CA ASP A 11 -5.81 8.32 12.68
C ASP A 11 -5.62 6.93 13.29
N ARG A 12 -6.38 6.61 14.35
CA ARG A 12 -6.35 5.29 15.00
C ARG A 12 -6.80 4.19 14.06
N GLN A 13 -7.86 4.42 13.30
CA GLN A 13 -8.38 3.44 12.34
C GLN A 13 -7.39 3.17 11.21
N ILE A 14 -6.71 4.20 10.69
CA ILE A 14 -5.66 4.07 9.67
C ILE A 14 -4.52 3.21 10.21
N VAL A 15 -3.99 3.54 11.39
CA VAL A 15 -2.89 2.78 12.02
C VAL A 15 -3.29 1.33 12.28
N ALA A 16 -4.50 1.11 12.81
CA ALA A 16 -5.00 -0.25 13.08
C ALA A 16 -5.14 -1.08 11.81
N THR A 17 -5.61 -0.46 10.73
CA THR A 17 -5.77 -1.12 9.42
C THR A 17 -4.41 -1.46 8.80
N HIS A 18 -3.46 -0.53 8.85
CA HIS A 18 -2.10 -0.78 8.33
C HIS A 18 -1.41 -1.93 9.07
N ARG A 19 -1.54 -2.02 10.40
CA ARG A 19 -1.02 -3.17 11.17
C ARG A 19 -1.63 -4.50 10.73
N ARG A 20 -2.94 -4.54 10.43
CA ARG A 20 -3.60 -5.76 9.93
C ARG A 20 -3.10 -6.13 8.54
N LEU A 21 -2.88 -5.15 7.67
CA LEU A 21 -2.30 -5.36 6.34
C LEU A 21 -0.92 -6.01 6.45
N VAL A 22 -0.02 -5.47 7.27
CA VAL A 22 1.32 -6.04 7.49
C VAL A 22 1.24 -7.48 7.97
N LYS A 23 0.38 -7.77 8.97
CA LYS A 23 0.20 -9.13 9.48
C LYS A 23 -0.32 -10.10 8.41
N ALA A 24 -1.26 -9.67 7.58
CA ALA A 24 -1.78 -10.49 6.47
C ALA A 24 -0.70 -10.75 5.42
N MET A 25 0.13 -9.75 5.13
CA MET A 25 1.23 -9.86 4.17
C MET A 25 2.32 -10.83 4.65
N ASP A 26 2.69 -10.77 5.92
CA ASP A 26 3.66 -11.69 6.52
C ASP A 26 3.24 -13.16 6.32
N GLY A 27 1.96 -13.47 6.56
CA GLY A 27 1.39 -14.79 6.30
C GLY A 27 1.41 -15.22 4.81
N ARG A 28 1.35 -14.27 3.87
CA ARG A 28 1.45 -14.56 2.42
C ARG A 28 2.89 -14.73 1.96
N LEU A 29 3.83 -13.94 2.50
CA LEU A 29 5.24 -13.96 2.09
C LEU A 29 5.87 -15.35 2.26
N GLY A 30 5.48 -16.10 3.29
CA GLY A 30 5.96 -17.47 3.51
C GLY A 30 5.65 -18.43 2.35
N ASN A 31 4.58 -18.18 1.60
CA ASN A 31 4.10 -19.04 0.51
C ASN A 31 4.44 -18.51 -0.89
N MET A 32 5.12 -17.37 -1.01
CA MET A 32 5.50 -16.79 -2.30
C MET A 32 6.83 -17.36 -2.81
N SER A 33 6.93 -17.56 -4.13
CA SER A 33 8.20 -17.84 -4.81
C SER A 33 9.15 -16.63 -4.72
N ALA A 34 10.44 -16.84 -4.99
CA ALA A 34 11.42 -15.77 -5.02
C ALA A 34 11.05 -14.69 -6.05
N ASP A 35 10.69 -15.09 -7.27
CA ASP A 35 10.27 -14.17 -8.33
C ASP A 35 9.03 -13.35 -7.93
N SER A 36 8.05 -13.97 -7.27
CA SER A 36 6.87 -13.25 -6.76
C SER A 36 7.23 -12.27 -5.65
N LYS A 37 8.20 -12.60 -4.78
CA LYS A 37 8.70 -11.68 -3.75
C LYS A 37 9.43 -10.49 -4.35
N GLU A 38 10.26 -10.71 -5.37
CA GLU A 38 10.98 -9.65 -6.06
C GLU A 38 10.02 -8.68 -6.74
N ARG A 39 9.04 -9.20 -7.50
CA ARG A 39 7.99 -8.35 -8.10
C ARG A 39 7.24 -7.58 -7.03
N TYR A 40 6.80 -8.25 -5.97
CA TYR A 40 6.05 -7.62 -4.89
C TYR A 40 6.86 -6.54 -4.14
N PHE A 41 8.15 -6.77 -3.91
CA PHE A 41 9.06 -5.80 -3.32
C PHE A 41 9.19 -4.54 -4.18
N ALA A 42 9.37 -4.69 -5.50
CA ALA A 42 9.46 -3.56 -6.42
C ALA A 42 8.22 -2.66 -6.39
N VAL A 43 7.02 -3.26 -6.23
CA VAL A 43 5.78 -2.49 -6.03
C VAL A 43 5.86 -1.70 -4.73
N LEU A 44 6.07 -2.39 -3.61
CA LEU A 44 6.05 -1.76 -2.29
C LEU A 44 7.09 -0.66 -2.14
N SER A 45 8.31 -0.87 -2.63
CA SER A 45 9.38 0.15 -2.56
C SER A 45 9.00 1.42 -3.31
N THR A 46 8.33 1.29 -4.46
CA THR A 46 7.88 2.44 -5.26
C THR A 46 6.76 3.19 -4.55
N LEU A 47 5.79 2.48 -3.96
CA LEU A 47 4.70 3.07 -3.19
C LEU A 47 5.22 3.81 -1.95
N VAL A 48 6.16 3.21 -1.22
CA VAL A 48 6.78 3.80 -0.02
C VAL A 48 7.53 5.07 -0.38
N ALA A 49 8.37 5.05 -1.42
CA ALA A 49 9.12 6.24 -1.85
C ALA A 49 8.21 7.44 -2.20
N LYS A 50 7.02 7.18 -2.79
CA LYS A 50 6.03 8.23 -3.05
C LYS A 50 5.43 8.80 -1.76
N LEU A 51 5.12 7.94 -0.78
CA LEU A 51 4.56 8.36 0.51
C LEU A 51 5.57 9.11 1.38
N GLU A 52 6.87 8.81 1.24
CA GLU A 52 7.95 9.55 1.90
C GLU A 52 8.13 10.97 1.34
N THR A 53 7.66 11.22 0.11
CA THR A 53 7.69 12.54 -0.52
C THR A 53 6.48 13.37 -0.05
N ALA A 54 6.61 14.02 1.11
CA ALA A 54 5.54 14.75 1.81
C ALA A 54 4.94 15.96 1.04
N GLU A 55 5.51 16.32 -0.11
CA GLU A 55 5.06 17.47 -0.92
C GLU A 55 3.85 17.15 -1.81
N LYS A 56 3.58 15.86 -2.10
CA LYS A 56 2.49 15.48 -3.00
C LYS A 56 1.15 15.30 -2.26
N PRO A 57 0.04 15.86 -2.78
CA PRO A 57 -1.28 15.57 -2.25
C PRO A 57 -1.59 14.06 -2.31
N MET A 58 -2.25 13.52 -1.28
CA MET A 58 -2.63 12.10 -1.20
C MET A 58 -3.36 11.60 -2.46
N ARG A 59 -4.18 12.46 -3.09
CA ARG A 59 -4.87 12.15 -4.34
C ARG A 59 -3.90 11.81 -5.48
N GLU A 60 -2.82 12.57 -5.61
CA GLU A 60 -1.80 12.38 -6.64
C GLU A 60 -1.04 11.08 -6.39
N ILE A 61 -0.64 10.84 -5.12
CA ILE A 61 -0.02 9.59 -4.71
C ILE A 61 -0.93 8.41 -5.08
N MET A 62 -2.21 8.42 -4.67
CA MET A 62 -3.16 7.35 -4.98
C MET A 62 -3.33 7.11 -6.49
N HIS A 63 -3.31 8.16 -7.32
CA HIS A 63 -3.40 8.03 -8.77
C HIS A 63 -2.15 7.38 -9.38
N GLU A 64 -0.96 7.74 -8.89
CA GLU A 64 0.29 7.09 -9.29
C GLU A 64 0.31 5.62 -8.84
N MET A 65 -0.09 5.34 -7.60
CA MET A 65 -0.20 3.97 -7.08
C MET A 65 -1.12 3.10 -7.96
N MET A 66 -2.29 3.63 -8.35
CA MET A 66 -3.24 2.94 -9.22
C MET A 66 -2.68 2.67 -10.62
N THR A 67 -1.97 3.64 -11.20
CA THR A 67 -1.38 3.52 -12.54
C THR A 67 -0.31 2.43 -12.58
N GLU A 68 0.56 2.40 -11.57
CA GLU A 68 1.63 1.42 -11.46
C GLU A 68 1.07 0.03 -11.13
N ALA A 69 0.14 -0.05 -10.16
CA ALA A 69 -0.53 -1.30 -9.81
C ALA A 69 -1.34 -1.89 -10.97
N ALA A 70 -1.94 -1.06 -11.83
CA ALA A 70 -2.70 -1.54 -12.99
C ALA A 70 -1.83 -2.38 -13.94
N SER A 71 -0.59 -1.94 -14.22
CA SER A 71 0.34 -2.69 -15.07
C SER A 71 0.67 -4.08 -14.49
N LEU A 72 0.85 -4.16 -13.17
CA LEU A 72 1.19 -5.39 -12.46
C LEU A 72 -0.02 -6.33 -12.36
N ILE A 73 -1.21 -5.78 -12.10
CA ILE A 73 -2.47 -6.53 -12.10
C ILE A 73 -2.72 -7.11 -13.50
N LEU A 74 -2.52 -6.34 -14.56
CA LEU A 74 -2.68 -6.81 -15.93
C LEU A 74 -1.68 -7.92 -16.29
N GLN A 75 -0.43 -7.81 -15.83
CA GLN A 75 0.58 -8.87 -16.02
C GLN A 75 0.18 -10.18 -15.32
N GLU A 76 -0.33 -10.11 -14.08
CA GLU A 76 -0.76 -11.31 -13.35
C GLU A 76 -2.10 -11.89 -13.86
N LEU A 77 -2.95 -11.08 -14.52
CA LEU A 77 -4.17 -11.57 -15.20
C LEU A 77 -3.90 -12.24 -16.56
N GLN A 78 -2.75 -11.94 -17.17
CA GLN A 78 -2.33 -12.50 -18.47
C GLN A 78 -1.41 -13.71 -18.31
N GLY A 79 -1.05 -14.08 -17.08
CA GLY A 79 -0.22 -15.24 -16.71
C GLY A 79 -1.02 -16.50 -16.48
#